data_AF-A0A4Z2GGY8-F1
#
_entry.id   AF-A0A4Z2GGY8-F1
#
_cell.length_a   1.000
_cell.length_b   1.000
_cell.length_c   1.000
_cell.angle_alpha   90.00
_cell.angle_beta   90.00
_cell.angle_gamma   90.00
#
_symmetry.space_group_name_H-M   'P 1'
#
loop_
_entity.id
_entity.type
_entity.pdbx_description
1 polymer ?
#
loop_
_entity_poly.entity_id
_entity_poly.type
_entity_poly.pdbx_seq_one_letter_code
_entity_poly.pdbx_strand_id
1 'polypeptide(L)'
;MRRDKTQEDYKLDDFVNGVTNTRQMMVVMSSVDQWSSLKSLQGEKLRLTFRSLGPHPVCDLTEEGRVVSLLHAGLKDDMTEELISRAIGECLKSCADGVGTFLLLIQGGRYTKRERRMVESLQARFGAEALKYLMVISLDDGEVADALDDALLELLDACDGRYCRIASSAARDGLGALLKMLDRVLAANGGAGYTEATPSEVTGRGGDDEAAQMLKRKAREVGEQERAFKRLIRQREERRARETEELKARHAEERREEALGEKQYEAKRESLEEAVMSHGAVLQRQAGATEDDETKKLSVVLLGLSGSGKSSALNLILERAGHRYPTNESSREPPPPTSFCERKEVSAAGRRLILVDTPELWDEDGAEHLELVKDCLALALPGPHVFLLVLQVGRFTRGECEMLGHLQRIFGRDFAEHAVVLLVRFDCDRRRPQGVNDYVAGAHATLRELIRKCGSRFHELNVGGSQDAPSYPQVKDLLSGIDRLVASHGGCPYSTRRFPVQEMQERKKRIGEREEGALEGNYLLRDA
;
A
#
# COMPACT_ATOMS: atom_id res chain seq x y z
N MET A 1 -56.39 14.53 35.37
CA MET A 1 -57.36 15.24 34.50
C MET A 1 -56.67 16.48 33.95
N ARG A 2 -56.79 16.74 32.64
CA ARG A 2 -56.31 17.92 31.88
C ARG A 2 -54.82 17.89 31.52
N ARG A 3 -54.44 17.51 30.30
CA ARG A 3 -54.60 18.14 28.96
C ARG A 3 -53.62 19.29 28.73
N ASP A 4 -52.64 18.91 27.91
CA ASP A 4 -51.79 19.68 27.02
C ASP A 4 -52.58 20.64 26.11
N LYS A 5 -51.98 21.81 25.81
CA LYS A 5 -52.16 22.66 24.60
C LYS A 5 -51.47 24.01 24.79
N THR A 6 -50.34 24.17 24.11
CA THR A 6 -49.73 25.44 23.71
C THR A 6 -50.23 25.82 22.31
N GLN A 7 -50.73 27.04 22.14
CA GLN A 7 -50.93 27.67 20.82
C GLN A 7 -51.00 29.20 20.94
N GLU A 8 -50.20 29.88 20.09
CA GLU A 8 -50.28 31.29 19.64
C GLU A 8 -50.01 32.38 20.71
N ASP A 9 -49.25 33.44 20.49
CA ASP A 9 -48.81 34.23 19.33
C ASP A 9 -47.47 34.91 19.70
N TYR A 10 -46.68 35.42 18.74
CA TYR A 10 -46.10 36.78 18.75
C TYR A 10 -45.30 37.07 17.47
N LYS A 11 -45.95 37.85 16.60
CA LYS A 11 -45.50 39.05 15.87
C LYS A 11 -44.18 39.07 15.05
N LEU A 12 -44.39 39.35 13.76
CA LEU A 12 -43.75 40.40 12.96
C LEU A 12 -42.85 41.38 13.74
N ASP A 13 -41.58 41.51 13.32
CA ASP A 13 -40.90 42.78 13.03
C ASP A 13 -39.58 42.48 12.31
N ASP A 14 -39.47 42.89 11.05
CA ASP A 14 -38.45 43.85 10.59
C ASP A 14 -38.35 43.86 9.05
N PHE A 15 -38.82 44.97 8.50
CA PHE A 15 -38.79 45.32 7.09
C PHE A 15 -37.89 46.56 6.96
N VAL A 16 -36.56 46.41 6.96
CA VAL A 16 -35.64 47.49 6.55
C VAL A 16 -34.39 46.90 5.89
N ASN A 17 -34.43 46.75 4.58
CA ASN A 17 -33.40 47.18 3.62
C ASN A 17 -33.62 46.48 2.27
N GLY A 18 -33.85 47.30 1.24
CA GLY A 18 -33.98 46.83 -0.13
C GLY A 18 -32.67 46.26 -0.66
N VAL A 19 -32.58 44.94 -0.65
CA VAL A 19 -31.89 44.12 -1.65
C VAL A 19 -32.84 42.95 -1.87
N THR A 20 -33.35 42.77 -3.09
CA THR A 20 -34.11 41.57 -3.47
C THR A 20 -33.28 40.34 -3.10
N ASN A 21 -33.65 39.67 -2.00
CA ASN A 21 -32.89 38.58 -1.41
C ASN A 21 -33.17 37.30 -2.22
N THR A 22 -32.63 37.23 -3.44
CA THR A 22 -32.68 36.02 -4.27
C THR A 22 -31.85 34.94 -3.58
N ARG A 23 -32.51 33.95 -2.97
CA ARG A 23 -31.83 32.80 -2.36
C ARG A 23 -31.04 32.06 -3.43
N GLN A 24 -29.72 32.02 -3.29
CA GLN A 24 -28.86 31.25 -4.19
C GLN A 24 -29.04 29.75 -3.95
N MET A 25 -29.24 29.00 -5.02
CA MET A 25 -29.47 27.57 -4.97
C MET A 25 -28.33 26.82 -5.68
N MET A 26 -27.87 25.71 -5.11
CA MET A 26 -26.85 24.86 -5.72
C MET A 26 -27.39 23.46 -5.85
N VAL A 27 -27.34 22.89 -7.05
CA VAL A 27 -27.74 21.50 -7.28
C VAL A 27 -26.56 20.60 -6.96
N VAL A 28 -26.71 19.78 -5.92
CA VAL A 28 -25.66 18.88 -5.43
C VAL A 28 -25.79 17.52 -6.10
N MET A 29 -24.76 17.17 -6.84
CA MET A 29 -24.54 15.91 -7.53
C MET A 29 -23.60 15.04 -6.70
N SER A 30 -24.17 14.11 -5.94
CA SER A 30 -23.40 13.21 -5.08
C SER A 30 -24.16 11.91 -4.82
N SER A 31 -23.46 10.90 -4.32
CA SER A 31 -24.12 9.73 -3.73
C SER A 31 -24.89 10.09 -2.44
N VAL A 32 -25.80 9.21 -2.03
CA VAL A 32 -26.55 9.34 -0.76
C VAL A 32 -25.61 9.26 0.45
N ASP A 33 -24.55 8.46 0.36
CA ASP A 33 -23.56 8.32 1.42
C ASP A 33 -22.70 9.59 1.56
N GLN A 34 -22.26 10.17 0.43
CA GLN A 34 -21.54 11.45 0.40
C GLN A 34 -22.40 12.61 0.95
N TRP A 35 -23.71 12.62 0.65
CA TRP A 35 -24.65 13.58 1.23
C TRP A 35 -24.84 13.39 2.73
N SER A 36 -24.75 12.16 3.22
CA SER A 36 -24.82 11.86 4.65
C SER A 36 -23.56 12.31 5.39
N SER A 37 -22.38 12.25 4.76
CA SER A 37 -21.14 12.83 5.32
C SER A 37 -21.23 14.34 5.53
N LEU A 38 -21.96 15.09 4.69
CA LEU A 38 -22.22 16.51 4.94
C LEU A 38 -23.01 16.77 6.24
N LYS A 39 -23.85 15.82 6.68
CA LYS A 39 -24.57 15.93 7.96
C LYS A 39 -23.61 15.77 9.14
N SER A 40 -22.53 15.01 8.98
CA SER A 40 -21.50 14.83 10.00
C SER A 40 -20.68 16.10 10.27
N LEU A 41 -20.72 17.08 9.36
CA LEU A 41 -20.14 18.42 9.57
C LEU A 41 -21.01 19.32 10.47
N GLN A 42 -22.16 18.82 10.95
CA GLN A 42 -23.06 19.53 11.87
C GLN A 42 -22.44 19.54 13.29
N GLY A 43 -21.94 20.69 13.72
CA GLY A 43 -21.33 20.93 15.04
C GLY A 43 -21.11 22.42 15.31
N GLU A 44 -20.55 22.80 16.47
CA GLU A 44 -20.41 24.19 16.99
C GLU A 44 -19.81 25.25 16.03
N LYS A 45 -19.30 24.86 14.86
CA LYS A 45 -18.60 25.72 13.90
C LYS A 45 -19.40 26.08 12.64
N LEU A 46 -20.52 25.41 12.31
CA LEU A 46 -21.31 25.65 11.08
C LEU A 46 -22.83 25.62 11.34
N ARG A 47 -23.57 26.59 10.78
CA ARG A 47 -25.04 26.62 10.81
C ARG A 47 -25.62 25.97 9.55
N LEU A 48 -25.79 24.66 9.62
CA LEU A 48 -26.49 23.85 8.60
C LEU A 48 -27.91 23.56 9.05
N THR A 49 -28.90 23.93 8.25
CA THR A 49 -30.31 23.57 8.50
C THR A 49 -30.85 22.71 7.37
N PHE A 50 -31.29 21.50 7.69
CA PHE A 50 -31.82 20.55 6.72
C PHE A 50 -33.35 20.65 6.65
N ARG A 51 -33.90 20.74 5.45
CA ARG A 51 -35.35 20.75 5.17
C ARG A 51 -35.67 19.90 3.94
N SER A 52 -36.95 19.63 3.70
CA SER A 52 -37.40 18.95 2.48
C SER A 52 -38.12 19.93 1.57
N LEU A 53 -37.76 19.97 0.28
CA LEU A 53 -38.47 20.73 -0.74
C LEU A 53 -39.02 19.73 -1.75
N GLY A 54 -40.29 19.35 -1.58
CA GLY A 54 -40.89 18.25 -2.35
C GLY A 54 -40.15 16.91 -2.10
N PRO A 55 -39.79 16.16 -3.15
CA PRO A 55 -39.08 14.88 -3.02
C PRO A 55 -37.57 15.04 -2.74
N HIS A 56 -37.03 16.26 -2.71
CA HIS A 56 -35.59 16.51 -2.65
C HIS A 56 -35.14 17.00 -1.25
N PRO A 57 -34.05 16.43 -0.69
CA PRO A 57 -33.41 16.95 0.51
C PRO A 57 -32.75 18.31 0.21
N VAL A 58 -32.93 19.28 1.11
CA VAL A 58 -32.29 20.59 1.04
C VAL A 58 -31.46 20.83 2.30
N CYS A 59 -30.26 21.38 2.12
CA CYS A 59 -29.41 21.88 3.20
C CYS A 59 -29.20 23.39 3.01
N ASP A 60 -29.73 24.20 3.91
CA ASP A 60 -29.45 25.63 3.94
C ASP A 60 -28.18 25.87 4.74
N LEU A 61 -27.21 26.50 4.08
CA LEU A 61 -25.92 26.89 4.62
C LEU A 61 -25.97 28.37 4.98
N THR A 62 -25.70 28.71 6.24
CA THR A 62 -25.62 30.10 6.69
C THR A 62 -24.21 30.47 7.16
N GLU A 63 -23.58 31.42 6.49
CA GLU A 63 -22.26 31.97 6.85
C GLU A 63 -22.28 33.50 6.70
N GLU A 64 -21.83 34.23 7.74
CA GLU A 64 -21.74 35.71 7.78
C GLU A 64 -23.01 36.47 7.31
N GLY A 65 -24.21 35.90 7.54
CA GLY A 65 -25.49 36.51 7.17
C GLY A 65 -25.98 36.18 5.75
N ARG A 66 -25.18 35.44 4.96
CA ARG A 66 -25.56 34.91 3.65
C ARG A 66 -26.15 33.51 3.79
N VAL A 67 -27.22 33.22 3.04
CA VAL A 67 -27.88 31.90 3.02
C VAL A 67 -27.78 31.31 1.61
N VAL A 68 -27.20 30.11 1.50
CA VAL A 68 -27.12 29.32 0.27
C VAL A 68 -27.86 28.00 0.47
N SER A 69 -28.78 27.67 -0.43
CA SER A 69 -29.57 26.43 -0.35
C SER A 69 -28.96 25.34 -1.27
N LEU A 70 -28.48 24.25 -0.67
CA LEU A 70 -27.96 23.08 -1.37
C LEU A 70 -29.10 22.06 -1.60
N LEU A 71 -29.47 21.82 -2.85
CA LEU A 71 -30.54 20.90 -3.25
C LEU A 71 -29.94 19.58 -3.73
N HIS A 72 -30.19 18.48 -3.03
CA HIS A 72 -29.62 17.17 -3.38
C HIS A 72 -30.45 16.45 -4.44
N ALA A 73 -29.80 16.01 -5.52
CA ALA A 73 -30.45 15.31 -6.62
C ALA A 73 -30.82 13.84 -6.32
N GLY A 74 -30.44 13.29 -5.15
CA GLY A 74 -30.91 11.95 -4.74
C GLY A 74 -30.37 10.79 -5.59
N LEU A 75 -29.15 10.90 -6.12
CA LEU A 75 -28.61 9.97 -7.11
C LEU A 75 -28.18 8.63 -6.49
N LYS A 76 -28.87 7.54 -6.85
CA LYS A 76 -28.59 6.16 -6.42
C LYS A 76 -27.63 5.45 -7.37
N ASP A 77 -27.00 4.39 -6.88
CA ASP A 77 -25.91 3.64 -7.54
C ASP A 77 -26.36 2.90 -8.81
N ASP A 78 -27.64 2.54 -8.88
CA ASP A 78 -28.28 1.75 -9.93
C ASP A 78 -29.01 2.59 -10.98
N MET A 79 -28.96 3.93 -10.89
CA MET A 79 -29.63 4.81 -11.85
C MET A 79 -28.95 4.82 -13.22
N THR A 80 -29.76 4.79 -14.28
CA THR A 80 -29.33 5.04 -15.66
C THR A 80 -29.08 6.53 -15.91
N GLU A 81 -28.28 6.85 -16.94
CA GLU A 81 -27.94 8.24 -17.33
C GLU A 81 -29.20 9.12 -17.56
N GLU A 82 -30.26 8.54 -18.13
CA GLU A 82 -31.56 9.23 -18.32
C GLU A 82 -32.24 9.60 -17.00
N LEU A 83 -32.14 8.75 -15.98
CA LEU A 83 -32.74 8.98 -14.66
C LEU A 83 -31.92 10.02 -13.87
N ILE A 84 -30.59 9.97 -13.98
CA ILE A 84 -29.69 10.99 -13.42
C ILE A 84 -30.02 12.36 -14.01
N SER A 85 -30.12 12.43 -15.33
CA SER A 85 -30.45 13.67 -16.07
C SER A 85 -31.82 14.23 -15.68
N ARG A 86 -32.83 13.35 -15.53
CA ARG A 86 -34.17 13.73 -15.08
C ARG A 86 -34.15 14.28 -13.65
N ALA A 87 -33.47 13.62 -12.73
CA ALA A 87 -33.39 14.05 -11.33
C ALA A 87 -32.73 15.43 -11.18
N ILE A 88 -31.63 15.68 -11.93
CA ILE A 88 -30.96 17.00 -11.96
C ILE A 88 -31.91 18.06 -12.56
N GLY A 89 -32.65 17.72 -13.61
CA GLY A 89 -33.64 18.62 -14.24
C GLY A 89 -34.82 18.97 -13.33
N GLU A 90 -35.32 18.00 -12.55
CA GLU A 90 -36.38 18.23 -11.55
C GLU A 90 -35.89 19.14 -10.41
N CYS A 91 -34.62 19.01 -10.02
CA CYS A 91 -33.99 19.91 -9.06
C CYS A 91 -33.92 21.35 -9.61
N LEU A 92 -33.45 21.53 -10.84
CA LEU A 92 -33.37 22.84 -11.50
C LEU A 92 -34.76 23.50 -11.66
N LYS A 93 -35.79 22.74 -12.01
CA LYS A 93 -37.18 23.27 -12.11
C LYS A 93 -37.75 23.72 -10.77
N SER A 94 -37.28 23.13 -9.68
CA SER A 94 -37.67 23.52 -8.32
C SER A 94 -36.96 24.80 -7.85
N CYS A 95 -35.96 25.26 -8.60
CA CYS A 95 -35.29 26.54 -8.39
C CYS A 95 -36.05 27.67 -9.10
N ALA A 96 -37.03 28.27 -8.42
CA ALA A 96 -37.94 29.26 -9.03
C ALA A 96 -37.32 30.65 -9.32
N ASP A 97 -36.05 30.90 -9.00
CA ASP A 97 -35.35 32.14 -9.34
C ASP A 97 -33.87 31.85 -9.64
N GLY A 98 -33.58 31.51 -10.90
CA GLY A 98 -32.44 32.05 -11.65
C GLY A 98 -31.00 31.82 -11.19
N VAL A 99 -30.69 30.98 -10.20
CA VAL A 99 -29.30 30.63 -9.89
C VAL A 99 -29.14 29.14 -9.65
N GLY A 100 -28.86 28.37 -10.70
CA GLY A 100 -28.41 26.98 -10.60
C GLY A 100 -26.92 26.90 -10.88
N THR A 101 -26.09 26.71 -9.85
CA THR A 101 -24.74 26.17 -10.04
C THR A 101 -24.73 24.70 -9.66
N PHE A 102 -23.93 23.90 -10.36
CA PHE A 102 -23.78 22.48 -10.10
C PHE A 102 -22.63 22.27 -9.12
N LEU A 103 -22.84 21.37 -8.17
CA LEU A 103 -21.84 21.01 -7.18
C LEU A 103 -21.60 19.51 -7.19
N LEU A 104 -20.40 19.09 -7.59
CA LEU A 104 -19.97 17.71 -7.52
C LEU A 104 -19.22 17.47 -6.21
N LEU A 105 -19.68 16.51 -5.41
CA LEU A 105 -18.96 16.07 -4.21
C LEU A 105 -18.14 14.82 -4.54
N ILE A 106 -16.86 14.84 -4.19
CA ILE A 106 -15.94 13.72 -4.28
C ILE A 106 -15.34 13.42 -2.90
N GLN A 107 -14.86 12.19 -2.67
CA GLN A 107 -14.23 11.80 -1.41
C GLN A 107 -12.71 11.68 -1.56
N GLY A 108 -11.97 12.36 -0.68
CA GLY A 108 -10.50 12.24 -0.58
C GLY A 108 -9.73 12.50 -1.88
N GLY A 109 -10.26 13.34 -2.77
CA GLY A 109 -9.64 13.69 -4.05
C GLY A 109 -9.71 12.61 -5.13
N ARG A 110 -10.50 11.53 -4.95
CA ARG A 110 -10.64 10.46 -5.94
C ARG A 110 -11.81 10.71 -6.88
N TYR A 111 -11.57 10.71 -8.18
CA TYR A 111 -12.60 10.84 -9.21
C TYR A 111 -12.99 9.48 -9.78
N THR A 112 -14.05 8.93 -9.22
CA THR A 112 -14.56 7.59 -9.52
C THR A 112 -15.30 7.53 -10.85
N LYS A 113 -15.44 6.30 -11.39
CA LYS A 113 -16.28 6.05 -12.59
C LYS A 113 -17.73 6.52 -12.41
N ARG A 114 -18.22 6.57 -11.18
CA ARG A 114 -19.56 7.04 -10.85
C ARG A 114 -19.67 8.55 -11.02
N GLU A 115 -18.75 9.31 -10.44
CA GLU A 115 -18.71 10.77 -10.60
C GLU A 115 -18.51 11.16 -12.06
N ARG A 116 -17.74 10.37 -12.81
CA ARG A 116 -17.63 10.52 -14.27
C ARG A 116 -18.98 10.42 -14.99
N ARG A 117 -19.75 9.36 -14.73
CA ARG A 117 -21.09 9.19 -15.30
C ARG A 117 -22.04 10.32 -14.94
N MET A 118 -21.95 10.86 -13.73
CA MET A 118 -22.78 12.00 -13.31
C MET A 118 -22.46 13.25 -14.14
N VAL A 119 -21.17 13.56 -14.35
CA VAL A 119 -20.73 14.70 -15.17
C VAL A 119 -21.09 14.49 -16.64
N GLU A 120 -20.88 13.29 -17.18
CA GLU A 120 -21.25 12.96 -18.57
C GLU A 120 -22.77 13.11 -18.79
N SER A 121 -23.59 12.68 -17.82
CA SER A 121 -25.06 12.86 -17.87
C SER A 121 -25.47 14.33 -17.82
N LEU A 122 -24.77 15.14 -17.01
CA LEU A 122 -25.00 16.60 -16.97
C LEU A 122 -24.72 17.23 -18.34
N GLN A 123 -23.58 16.92 -18.93
CA GLN A 123 -23.20 17.45 -20.25
C GLN A 123 -24.15 16.98 -21.36
N ALA A 124 -24.58 15.71 -21.32
CA ALA A 124 -25.48 15.14 -22.30
C ALA A 124 -26.85 15.84 -22.30
N ARG A 125 -27.37 16.25 -21.14
CA ARG A 125 -28.70 16.85 -21.00
C ARG A 125 -28.72 18.38 -21.06
N PHE A 126 -27.68 19.03 -20.55
CA PHE A 126 -27.62 20.49 -20.35
C PHE A 126 -26.53 21.15 -21.21
N GLY A 127 -25.82 20.37 -22.02
CA GLY A 127 -24.77 20.87 -22.91
C GLY A 127 -23.43 21.09 -22.20
N ALA A 128 -22.38 21.30 -22.99
CA ALA A 128 -21.03 21.51 -22.47
C ALA A 128 -20.92 22.79 -21.61
N GLU A 129 -21.78 23.78 -21.85
CA GLU A 129 -21.86 25.04 -21.09
C GLU A 129 -22.23 24.81 -19.61
N ALA A 130 -22.87 23.69 -19.27
CA ALA A 130 -23.17 23.35 -17.88
C ALA A 130 -21.89 23.19 -17.02
N LEU A 131 -20.76 22.79 -17.62
CA LEU A 131 -19.48 22.72 -16.91
C LEU A 131 -18.99 24.10 -16.46
N LYS A 132 -19.39 25.18 -17.14
CA LYS A 132 -19.07 26.56 -16.74
C LYS A 132 -19.75 26.97 -15.43
N TYR A 133 -20.69 26.17 -14.95
CA TYR A 133 -21.38 26.36 -13.68
C TYR A 133 -21.10 25.24 -12.68
N LEU A 134 -20.18 24.31 -13.00
CA LEU A 134 -19.82 23.18 -12.16
C LEU A 134 -18.64 23.53 -11.24
N MET A 135 -18.80 23.24 -9.95
CA MET A 135 -17.74 23.30 -8.93
C MET A 135 -17.52 21.91 -8.35
N VAL A 136 -16.26 21.55 -8.08
CA VAL A 136 -15.88 20.26 -7.51
C VAL A 136 -15.40 20.44 -6.07
N ILE A 137 -16.00 19.72 -5.11
CA ILE A 137 -15.57 19.71 -3.71
C ILE A 137 -15.07 18.33 -3.34
N SER A 138 -13.87 18.27 -2.74
CA SER A 138 -13.43 17.10 -1.99
C SER A 138 -13.76 17.22 -0.51
N LEU A 139 -14.49 16.25 0.03
CA LEU A 139 -14.73 16.08 1.47
C LEU A 139 -13.68 15.12 2.04
N ASP A 140 -12.96 15.54 3.09
CA ASP A 140 -11.95 14.72 3.76
C ASP A 140 -12.41 14.23 5.13
N ASP A 141 -12.55 12.91 5.25
CA ASP A 141 -12.72 12.21 6.53
C ASP A 141 -11.51 11.30 6.87
N GLY A 142 -10.38 11.43 6.16
CA GLY A 142 -9.22 10.53 6.33
C GLY A 142 -8.23 10.54 5.15
N GLU A 143 -7.59 9.38 4.89
CA GLU A 143 -6.45 9.21 3.96
C GLU A 143 -6.57 10.04 2.67
N VAL A 144 -5.62 10.96 2.54
CA VAL A 144 -5.47 11.87 1.42
C VAL A 144 -4.68 11.18 0.32
N ALA A 145 -5.19 11.15 -0.92
CA ALA A 145 -4.32 10.86 -2.06
C ALA A 145 -3.34 12.02 -2.24
N ASP A 146 -2.02 11.73 -2.23
CA ASP A 146 -0.96 12.73 -2.40
C ASP A 146 -0.94 13.35 -3.82
N ALA A 147 -1.66 12.75 -4.78
CA ALA A 147 -1.82 13.24 -6.15
C ALA A 147 -3.28 13.16 -6.60
N LEU A 148 -3.74 14.18 -7.34
CA LEU A 148 -5.02 14.13 -8.06
C LEU A 148 -4.84 13.25 -9.30
N ASP A 149 -5.74 12.29 -9.50
CA ASP A 149 -5.69 11.41 -10.68
C ASP A 149 -5.81 12.22 -11.99
N ASP A 150 -5.17 11.78 -13.08
CA ASP A 150 -5.20 12.47 -14.39
C ASP A 150 -6.62 12.79 -14.88
N ALA A 151 -7.56 11.87 -14.62
CA ALA A 151 -8.96 12.07 -14.97
C ALA A 151 -9.66 13.18 -14.19
N LEU A 152 -9.24 13.42 -12.94
CA LEU A 152 -9.71 14.55 -12.16
C LEU A 152 -9.08 15.84 -12.69
N LEU A 153 -7.78 15.82 -13.03
CA LEU A 153 -7.11 16.98 -13.63
C LEU A 153 -7.77 17.41 -14.95
N GLU A 154 -8.14 16.46 -15.81
CA GLU A 154 -8.90 16.73 -17.04
C GLU A 154 -10.26 17.40 -16.75
N LEU A 155 -10.99 16.92 -15.74
CA LEU A 155 -12.24 17.55 -15.32
C LEU A 155 -12.01 18.97 -14.79
N LEU A 156 -10.96 19.15 -13.98
CA LEU A 156 -10.62 20.45 -13.41
C LEU A 156 -10.22 21.45 -14.48
N ASP A 157 -9.49 21.03 -15.52
CA ASP A 157 -9.17 21.87 -16.68
C ASP A 157 -10.46 22.31 -17.40
N ALA A 158 -11.38 21.37 -17.64
CA ALA A 158 -12.70 21.68 -18.20
C ALA A 158 -13.58 22.57 -17.29
N CYS A 159 -13.24 22.63 -16.00
CA CYS A 159 -13.91 23.46 -15.00
C CYS A 159 -13.09 24.69 -14.61
N ASP A 160 -12.11 25.13 -15.39
CA ASP A 160 -11.26 26.30 -15.09
C ASP A 160 -10.61 26.28 -13.69
N GLY A 161 -10.23 25.09 -13.21
CA GLY A 161 -9.60 24.89 -11.91
C GLY A 161 -10.53 25.05 -10.69
N ARG A 162 -11.85 25.00 -10.89
CA ARG A 162 -12.86 25.12 -9.81
C ARG A 162 -12.91 23.90 -8.90
N TYR A 163 -11.94 23.83 -8.00
CA TYR A 163 -11.76 22.78 -7.01
C TYR A 163 -11.51 23.35 -5.62
N CYS A 164 -12.26 22.89 -4.62
CA CYS A 164 -11.94 23.18 -3.23
C CYS A 164 -12.02 21.95 -2.34
N ARG A 165 -11.19 21.96 -1.30
CA ARG A 165 -11.03 20.87 -0.37
C ARG A 165 -11.56 21.29 0.99
N ILE A 166 -12.47 20.52 1.56
CA ILE A 166 -13.11 20.79 2.84
C ILE A 166 -12.77 19.64 3.79
N ALA A 167 -11.92 19.93 4.77
CA ALA A 167 -11.60 19.02 5.86
C ALA A 167 -12.43 19.35 7.10
N SER A 168 -12.83 18.31 7.86
CA SER A 168 -13.61 18.47 9.09
C SER A 168 -12.95 19.42 10.12
N SER A 169 -11.61 19.44 10.20
CA SER A 169 -10.85 20.32 11.10
C SER A 169 -10.87 21.81 10.70
N ALA A 170 -11.07 22.12 9.42
CA ALA A 170 -11.00 23.45 8.83
C ALA A 170 -12.27 23.81 8.01
N ALA A 171 -13.42 23.25 8.39
CA ALA A 171 -14.64 23.31 7.59
C ALA A 171 -15.14 24.74 7.31
N ARG A 172 -14.90 25.70 8.22
CA ARG A 172 -15.27 27.11 8.05
C ARG A 172 -14.44 27.82 6.97
N ASP A 173 -13.13 27.61 6.94
CA ASP A 173 -12.26 28.21 5.92
C ASP A 173 -12.53 27.61 4.53
N GLY A 174 -12.78 26.29 4.48
CA GLY A 174 -13.18 25.60 3.26
C GLY A 174 -14.53 26.08 2.72
N LEU A 175 -15.46 26.42 3.60
CA LEU A 175 -16.76 26.97 3.23
C LEU A 175 -16.67 28.41 2.71
N GLY A 176 -15.90 29.26 3.37
CA GLY A 176 -15.62 30.60 2.89
C GLY A 176 -14.93 30.59 1.51
N ALA A 177 -14.08 29.59 1.24
CA ALA A 177 -13.50 29.37 -0.07
C ALA A 177 -14.54 28.94 -1.12
N LEU A 178 -15.49 28.07 -0.75
CA LEU A 178 -16.62 27.67 -1.61
C LEU A 178 -17.50 28.87 -1.99
N LEU A 179 -17.88 29.72 -1.03
CA LEU A 179 -18.71 30.89 -1.30
C LEU A 179 -17.99 31.90 -2.22
N LYS A 180 -16.69 32.12 -2.00
CA LYS A 180 -15.86 32.93 -2.90
C LYS A 180 -15.77 32.32 -4.31
N MET A 181 -15.73 31.00 -4.42
CA MET A 181 -15.72 30.30 -5.71
C MET A 181 -17.06 30.45 -6.42
N LEU A 182 -18.18 30.32 -5.70
CA LEU A 182 -19.52 30.57 -6.21
C LEU A 182 -19.64 31.99 -6.77
N ASP A 183 -19.13 33.00 -6.05
CA ASP A 183 -19.14 34.38 -6.54
C ASP A 183 -18.33 34.56 -7.83
N ARG A 184 -17.17 33.89 -7.94
CA ARG A 184 -16.36 33.90 -9.17
C ARG A 184 -17.09 33.21 -10.32
N VAL A 185 -17.76 32.09 -10.09
CA VAL A 185 -18.56 31.39 -11.09
C VAL A 185 -19.69 32.27 -11.59
N LEU A 186 -20.42 32.91 -10.69
CA LEU A 186 -21.51 33.80 -11.07
C LEU A 186 -20.98 35.03 -11.81
N ALA A 187 -19.91 35.65 -11.33
CA ALA A 187 -19.30 36.81 -11.99
C ALA A 187 -18.78 36.48 -13.40
N ALA A 188 -18.12 35.32 -13.58
CA ALA A 188 -17.63 34.87 -14.88
C ALA A 188 -18.75 34.59 -15.89
N ASN A 189 -19.95 34.26 -15.40
CA ASN A 189 -21.11 33.93 -16.22
C ASN A 189 -22.17 35.05 -16.23
N GLY A 190 -21.77 36.31 -15.99
CA GLY A 190 -22.65 37.48 -16.15
C GLY A 190 -23.63 37.72 -14.99
N GLY A 191 -23.40 37.13 -13.82
CA GLY A 191 -24.17 37.34 -12.59
C GLY A 191 -25.45 36.51 -12.48
N ALA A 192 -25.81 35.74 -13.51
CA ALA A 192 -26.95 34.82 -13.52
C ALA A 192 -26.45 33.38 -13.42
N GLY A 193 -27.19 32.50 -12.72
CA GLY A 193 -26.86 31.08 -12.75
C GLY A 193 -27.42 30.39 -14.00
N TYR A 194 -27.16 29.09 -14.10
CA TYR A 194 -27.60 28.31 -15.24
C TYR A 194 -29.13 28.32 -15.33
N THR A 195 -29.65 28.69 -16.50
CA THR A 195 -31.07 28.59 -16.83
C THR A 195 -31.22 27.71 -18.06
N GLU A 196 -32.26 26.88 -18.07
CA GLU A 196 -32.64 26.05 -19.22
C GLU A 196 -33.34 26.93 -20.29
N ALA A 197 -32.74 28.07 -20.64
CA ALA A 197 -33.29 28.97 -21.65
C ALA A 197 -33.10 28.33 -23.03
N THR A 198 -34.21 27.99 -23.67
CA THR A 198 -34.28 27.78 -25.12
C THR A 198 -33.66 28.98 -25.84
N PRO A 199 -32.82 28.80 -26.88
CA PRO A 199 -32.29 29.90 -27.66
C PRO A 199 -33.41 30.47 -28.55
N SER A 200 -34.30 31.25 -27.96
CA SER A 200 -35.36 31.99 -28.64
C SER A 200 -35.55 33.29 -27.88
N GLU A 201 -34.97 34.37 -28.40
CA GLU A 201 -35.53 35.75 -28.44
C GLU A 201 -34.44 36.76 -28.81
N VAL A 202 -33.84 36.57 -29.99
CA VAL A 202 -33.40 37.72 -30.80
C VAL A 202 -33.75 37.40 -32.23
N THR A 203 -34.93 37.83 -32.66
CA THR A 203 -35.12 38.45 -33.99
C THR A 203 -36.55 38.97 -34.07
N GLY A 204 -36.66 40.29 -34.10
CA GLY A 204 -37.86 40.93 -34.60
C GLY A 204 -38.07 40.58 -36.07
N ARG A 205 -39.33 40.26 -36.37
CA ARG A 205 -40.07 40.49 -37.63
C ARG A 205 -39.30 40.25 -38.94
N GLY A 206 -39.67 39.13 -39.59
CA GLY A 206 -39.69 38.99 -41.05
C GLY A 206 -38.92 37.79 -41.57
N GLY A 207 -39.62 36.71 -41.92
CA GLY A 207 -39.06 35.61 -42.73
C GLY A 207 -39.25 34.20 -42.16
N ASP A 208 -40.45 33.83 -41.73
CA ASP A 208 -40.70 32.52 -41.09
C ASP A 208 -40.44 31.32 -42.03
N ASP A 209 -40.46 31.52 -43.36
CA ASP A 209 -40.30 30.43 -44.32
C ASP A 209 -38.82 30.19 -44.73
N GLU A 210 -38.00 31.24 -44.84
CA GLU A 210 -36.55 31.11 -45.10
C GLU A 210 -35.79 30.62 -43.86
N ALA A 211 -36.17 31.09 -42.67
CA ALA A 211 -35.59 30.62 -41.41
C ALA A 211 -35.90 29.14 -41.16
N ALA A 212 -37.13 28.69 -41.44
CA ALA A 212 -37.51 27.29 -41.33
C ALA A 212 -36.79 26.39 -42.36
N GLN A 213 -36.57 26.87 -43.59
CA GLN A 213 -35.77 26.15 -44.59
C GLN A 213 -34.29 26.08 -44.23
N MET A 214 -33.71 27.16 -43.71
CA MET A 214 -32.33 27.19 -43.23
C MET A 214 -32.13 26.26 -42.02
N LEU A 215 -33.09 26.20 -41.09
CA LEU A 215 -33.08 25.28 -39.95
C LEU A 215 -33.19 23.82 -40.38
N LYS A 216 -34.06 23.48 -41.35
CA LYS A 216 -34.15 22.11 -41.90
C LYS A 216 -32.85 21.68 -42.60
N ARG A 217 -32.19 22.60 -43.31
CA ARG A 217 -30.91 22.33 -43.97
C ARG A 217 -29.78 22.12 -42.94
N LYS A 218 -29.69 22.99 -41.93
CA LYS A 218 -28.72 22.82 -40.82
C LYS A 218 -28.98 21.54 -40.02
N ALA A 219 -30.24 21.17 -39.75
CA ALA A 219 -30.57 19.93 -39.05
C ALA A 219 -30.14 18.69 -39.87
N ARG A 220 -30.25 18.74 -41.20
CA ARG A 220 -29.77 17.67 -42.09
C ARG A 220 -28.24 17.59 -42.10
N GLU A 221 -27.55 18.73 -42.17
CA GLU A 221 -26.09 18.81 -42.11
C GLU A 221 -25.55 18.31 -40.75
N VAL A 222 -26.19 18.69 -39.64
CA VAL A 222 -25.84 18.19 -38.30
C VAL A 222 -26.10 16.69 -38.19
N GLY A 223 -27.22 16.18 -38.73
CA GLY A 223 -27.50 14.74 -38.75
C GLY A 223 -26.52 13.94 -39.61
N GLU A 224 -26.00 14.53 -40.70
CA GLU A 224 -24.95 13.92 -41.54
C GLU A 224 -23.59 13.93 -40.82
N GLN A 225 -23.25 15.03 -40.13
CA GLN A 225 -22.05 15.13 -39.29
C GLN A 225 -22.09 14.16 -38.11
N GLU A 226 -23.24 14.00 -37.43
CA GLU A 226 -23.41 13.05 -36.33
C GLU A 226 -23.23 11.60 -36.80
N ARG A 227 -23.76 11.25 -37.98
CA ARG A 227 -23.53 9.94 -38.60
C ARG A 227 -22.07 9.73 -38.99
N ALA A 228 -21.40 10.76 -39.49
CA ALA A 228 -19.97 10.70 -39.79
C ALA A 228 -19.13 10.51 -38.52
N PHE A 229 -19.47 11.24 -37.45
CA PHE A 229 -18.82 11.13 -36.16
C PHE A 229 -19.02 9.75 -35.51
N LYS A 230 -20.26 9.21 -35.54
CA LYS A 230 -20.55 7.84 -35.07
C LYS A 230 -19.76 6.77 -35.84
N ARG A 231 -19.57 6.94 -37.16
CA ARG A 231 -18.71 6.04 -37.96
C ARG A 231 -17.23 6.14 -37.54
N LEU A 232 -16.74 7.35 -37.24
CA LEU A 232 -15.37 7.56 -36.80
C LEU A 232 -15.11 6.95 -35.42
N ILE A 233 -16.05 7.09 -34.48
CA ILE A 233 -15.98 6.45 -33.16
C ILE A 233 -15.91 4.93 -33.31
N ARG A 234 -16.80 4.35 -34.11
CA ARG A 234 -16.80 2.91 -34.38
C ARG A 234 -15.47 2.43 -34.99
N GLN A 235 -14.90 3.17 -35.93
CA GLN A 235 -13.57 2.84 -36.48
C GLN A 235 -12.45 2.94 -35.43
N ARG A 236 -12.50 3.93 -34.52
CA ARG A 236 -11.54 4.04 -33.42
C ARG A 236 -11.70 2.92 -32.39
N GLU A 237 -12.92 2.48 -32.11
CA GLU A 237 -13.19 1.34 -31.23
C GLU A 237 -12.73 0.03 -31.85
N GLU A 238 -13.01 -0.21 -33.13
CA GLU A 238 -12.53 -1.37 -33.87
C GLU A 238 -11.00 -1.39 -33.95
N ARG A 239 -10.35 -0.23 -34.13
CA ARG A 239 -8.88 -0.12 -34.11
C ARG A 239 -8.30 -0.44 -32.73
N ARG A 240 -8.88 0.12 -31.66
CA ARG A 240 -8.47 -0.20 -30.28
C ARG A 240 -8.69 -1.68 -29.95
N ALA A 241 -9.79 -2.28 -30.40
CA ALA A 241 -10.04 -3.70 -30.21
C ALA A 241 -8.95 -4.56 -30.89
N ARG A 242 -8.60 -4.26 -32.14
CA ARG A 242 -7.50 -4.93 -32.87
C ARG A 242 -6.16 -4.75 -32.17
N GLU A 243 -5.81 -3.52 -31.77
CA GLU A 243 -4.57 -3.24 -31.03
C GLU A 243 -4.50 -4.04 -29.72
N THR A 244 -5.62 -4.16 -28.98
CA THR A 244 -5.65 -4.98 -27.75
C THR A 244 -5.58 -6.48 -28.00
N GLU A 245 -6.13 -6.96 -29.12
CA GLU A 245 -6.06 -8.36 -29.51
C GLU A 245 -4.66 -8.75 -29.97
N GLU A 246 -4.00 -7.88 -30.74
CA GLU A 246 -2.59 -8.01 -31.12
C GLU A 246 -1.67 -8.00 -29.90
N LEU A 247 -1.89 -7.10 -28.93
CA LEU A 247 -1.12 -7.06 -27.70
C LEU A 247 -1.30 -8.34 -26.86
N LYS A 248 -2.53 -8.86 -26.77
CA LYS A 248 -2.81 -10.14 -26.11
C LYS A 248 -2.15 -11.31 -26.83
N ALA A 249 -2.11 -11.29 -28.16
CA ALA A 249 -1.42 -12.30 -28.95
C ALA A 249 0.10 -12.28 -28.69
N ARG A 250 0.71 -11.08 -28.67
CA ARG A 250 2.14 -10.91 -28.34
C ARG A 250 2.47 -11.41 -26.94
N HIS A 251 1.69 -11.04 -25.91
CA HIS A 251 1.91 -11.56 -24.56
C HIS A 251 1.63 -13.08 -24.42
N ALA A 252 0.79 -13.65 -25.28
CA ALA A 252 0.61 -15.10 -25.32
C ALA A 252 1.80 -15.82 -25.99
N GLU A 253 2.41 -15.19 -27.00
CA GLU A 253 3.62 -15.67 -27.66
C GLU A 253 4.84 -15.58 -26.74
N GLU A 254 5.05 -14.43 -26.09
CA GLU A 254 6.11 -14.20 -25.11
C GLU A 254 6.06 -15.24 -23.97
N ARG A 255 4.87 -15.50 -23.40
CA ARG A 255 4.70 -16.58 -22.39
C ARG A 255 5.03 -17.98 -22.92
N ARG A 256 4.84 -18.24 -24.21
CA ARG A 256 5.22 -19.53 -24.83
C ARG A 256 6.73 -19.63 -25.00
N GLU A 257 7.38 -18.54 -25.38
CA GLU A 257 8.84 -18.46 -25.47
C GLU A 257 9.51 -18.60 -24.10
N GLU A 258 8.98 -17.92 -23.08
CA GLU A 258 9.42 -18.08 -21.69
C GLU A 258 9.27 -19.52 -21.21
N ALA A 259 8.11 -20.15 -21.43
CA ALA A 259 7.90 -21.55 -21.06
C ALA A 259 8.81 -22.53 -21.83
N LEU A 260 9.17 -22.21 -23.08
CA LEU A 260 10.15 -22.98 -23.85
C LEU A 260 11.57 -22.78 -23.28
N GLY A 261 11.91 -21.56 -22.88
CA GLY A 261 13.16 -21.20 -22.23
C GLY A 261 13.33 -21.89 -20.88
N GLU A 262 12.29 -21.92 -20.04
CA GLU A 262 12.29 -22.64 -18.77
C GLU A 262 12.51 -24.14 -18.99
N LYS A 263 11.83 -24.77 -19.94
CA LYS A 263 12.05 -26.18 -20.29
C LYS A 263 13.47 -26.46 -20.78
N GLN A 264 14.05 -25.57 -21.59
CA GLN A 264 15.43 -25.70 -22.02
C GLN A 264 16.43 -25.52 -20.88
N TYR A 265 16.15 -24.59 -19.96
CA TYR A 265 16.96 -24.37 -18.77
C TYR A 265 16.90 -25.57 -17.83
N GLU A 266 15.71 -26.14 -17.63
CA GLU A 266 15.50 -27.36 -16.84
C GLU A 266 16.22 -28.56 -17.45
N ALA A 267 16.11 -28.79 -18.76
CA ALA A 267 16.84 -29.86 -19.45
C ALA A 267 18.37 -29.69 -19.35
N LYS A 268 18.88 -28.44 -19.47
CA LYS A 268 20.31 -28.15 -19.26
C LYS A 268 20.74 -28.39 -17.80
N ARG A 269 19.88 -28.05 -16.84
CA ARG A 269 20.10 -28.30 -15.41
C ARG A 269 20.17 -29.79 -15.12
N GLU A 270 19.22 -30.58 -15.62
CA GLU A 270 19.22 -32.04 -15.47
C GLU A 270 20.47 -32.68 -16.11
N SER A 271 20.86 -32.24 -17.31
CA SER A 271 22.09 -32.70 -17.97
C SER A 271 23.36 -32.32 -17.18
N LEU A 272 23.39 -31.12 -16.59
CA LEU A 272 24.50 -30.68 -15.75
C LEU A 272 24.56 -31.46 -14.43
N GLU A 273 23.40 -31.71 -13.80
CA GLU A 273 23.28 -32.54 -12.59
C GLU A 273 23.78 -33.96 -12.88
N GLU A 274 23.40 -34.56 -14.02
CA GLU A 274 23.89 -35.88 -14.45
C GLU A 274 25.42 -35.88 -14.68
N ALA A 275 25.96 -34.84 -15.34
CA ALA A 275 27.40 -34.69 -15.54
C ALA A 275 28.15 -34.51 -14.21
N VAL A 276 27.62 -33.75 -13.26
CA VAL A 276 28.19 -33.56 -11.92
C VAL A 276 28.14 -34.85 -11.10
N MET A 277 27.06 -35.63 -11.19
CA MET A 277 26.95 -36.93 -10.52
C MET A 277 27.92 -37.96 -11.10
N SER A 278 28.11 -37.96 -12.42
CA SER A 278 29.11 -38.78 -13.10
C SER A 278 30.54 -38.38 -12.70
N HIS A 279 30.83 -37.07 -12.68
CA HIS A 279 32.15 -36.56 -12.26
C HIS A 279 32.41 -36.79 -10.77
N GLY A 280 31.38 -36.67 -9.93
CA GLY A 280 31.42 -36.99 -8.50
C GLY A 280 31.71 -38.47 -8.25
N ALA A 281 31.10 -39.37 -9.02
CA ALA A 281 31.39 -40.81 -8.93
C ALA A 281 32.81 -41.15 -9.39
N VAL A 282 33.38 -40.40 -10.34
CA VAL A 282 34.79 -40.54 -10.77
C VAL A 282 35.75 -40.02 -9.70
N LEU A 283 35.46 -38.87 -9.08
CA LEU A 283 36.25 -38.31 -7.99
C LEU A 283 36.20 -39.19 -6.73
N GLN A 284 35.07 -39.82 -6.45
CA GLN A 284 34.87 -40.72 -5.30
C GLN A 284 35.59 -42.07 -5.47
N ARG A 285 35.94 -42.46 -6.70
CA ARG A 285 36.85 -43.58 -6.98
C ARG A 285 38.33 -43.20 -6.89
N GLN A 286 38.67 -41.91 -6.99
CA GLN A 286 40.05 -41.42 -6.91
C GLN A 286 40.43 -40.94 -5.49
N ALA A 287 39.47 -40.60 -4.64
CA ALA A 287 39.68 -40.22 -3.25
C ALA A 287 39.44 -41.40 -2.30
N GLY A 288 40.35 -42.38 -2.34
CA GLY A 288 40.50 -43.35 -1.25
C GLY A 288 41.31 -42.73 -0.11
N ALA A 289 40.69 -42.63 1.07
CA ALA A 289 41.27 -42.48 2.41
C ALA A 289 42.21 -41.29 2.69
N THR A 290 41.71 -40.28 3.41
CA THR A 290 42.31 -39.74 4.66
C THR A 290 41.32 -38.80 5.35
N GLU A 291 41.45 -38.70 6.68
CA GLU A 291 40.55 -38.12 7.67
C GLU A 291 40.38 -36.57 7.61
N ASP A 292 39.25 -36.13 8.19
CA ASP A 292 38.84 -34.76 8.59
C ASP A 292 38.80 -33.63 7.55
N ASP A 293 37.63 -33.49 6.93
CA ASP A 293 37.31 -32.40 6.01
C ASP A 293 36.81 -31.14 6.77
N GLU A 294 37.75 -30.34 7.29
CA GLU A 294 37.49 -28.99 7.82
C GLU A 294 37.03 -28.01 6.72
N THR A 295 37.22 -28.34 5.43
CA THR A 295 36.86 -27.45 4.31
C THR A 295 35.38 -27.48 3.93
N LYS A 296 34.59 -28.38 4.52
CA LYS A 296 33.13 -28.50 4.28
C LYS A 296 32.23 -27.96 5.40
N LYS A 297 32.77 -27.20 6.36
CA LYS A 297 32.01 -26.62 7.47
C LYS A 297 31.64 -25.17 7.20
N LEU A 298 30.35 -24.86 7.23
CA LEU A 298 29.81 -23.52 7.08
C LEU A 298 29.26 -23.05 8.43
N SER A 299 29.77 -21.95 8.97
CA SER A 299 29.32 -21.39 10.25
C SER A 299 28.56 -20.08 10.05
N VAL A 300 27.39 -19.98 10.66
CA VAL A 300 26.50 -18.82 10.59
C VAL A 300 26.13 -18.39 12.00
N VAL A 301 26.31 -17.11 12.28
CA VAL A 301 26.00 -16.51 13.59
C VAL A 301 24.77 -15.64 13.46
N LEU A 302 23.76 -15.87 14.30
CA LEU A 302 22.53 -15.07 14.31
C LEU A 302 22.65 -13.94 15.32
N LEU A 303 22.49 -12.71 14.87
CA LEU A 303 22.61 -11.49 15.67
C LEU A 303 21.32 -10.67 15.59
N GLY A 304 20.93 -10.03 16.68
CA GLY A 304 19.71 -9.22 16.72
C GLY A 304 19.22 -8.99 18.15
N LEU A 305 18.28 -8.06 18.31
CA LEU A 305 17.70 -7.75 19.63
C LEU A 305 16.88 -8.90 20.20
N SER A 306 16.63 -8.85 21.50
CA SER A 306 15.75 -9.75 22.22
C SER A 306 14.33 -9.67 21.65
N GLY A 307 13.73 -10.83 21.43
CA GLY A 307 12.40 -10.93 20.82
C GLY A 307 12.33 -10.70 19.30
N SER A 308 13.46 -10.54 18.60
CA SER A 308 13.49 -10.48 17.12
C SER A 308 13.19 -11.82 16.42
N GLY A 309 13.18 -12.93 17.18
CA GLY A 309 12.88 -14.26 16.66
C GLY A 309 14.10 -15.11 16.25
N LYS A 310 15.31 -14.77 16.72
CA LYS A 310 16.56 -15.50 16.42
C LYS A 310 16.44 -17.01 16.65
N SER A 311 16.08 -17.42 17.86
CA SER A 311 15.99 -18.84 18.24
C SER A 311 14.91 -19.58 17.47
N SER A 312 13.77 -18.92 17.20
CA SER A 312 12.69 -19.50 16.40
C SER A 312 13.08 -19.66 14.93
N ALA A 313 13.76 -18.66 14.36
CA ALA A 313 14.32 -18.75 13.01
C ALA A 313 15.37 -19.85 12.91
N LEU A 314 16.26 -19.97 13.91
CA LEU A 314 17.28 -20.99 13.99
C LEU A 314 16.68 -22.40 14.02
N ASN A 315 15.70 -22.64 14.90
CA ASN A 315 15.03 -23.94 15.00
C ASN A 315 14.34 -24.31 13.67
N LEU A 316 13.67 -23.35 13.03
CA LEU A 316 13.05 -23.58 11.72
C LEU A 316 14.08 -23.90 10.63
N ILE A 317 15.21 -23.19 10.59
CA ILE A 317 16.31 -23.48 9.65
C ILE A 317 16.85 -24.89 9.91
N LEU A 318 17.08 -25.28 11.17
CA LEU A 318 17.57 -26.63 11.51
C LEU A 318 16.63 -27.73 11.05
N GLU A 319 15.33 -27.60 11.35
CA GLU A 319 14.31 -28.59 10.97
C GLU A 319 14.28 -28.80 9.45
N ARG A 320 14.25 -27.69 8.70
CA ARG A 320 14.13 -27.73 7.23
C ARG A 320 15.43 -28.13 6.54
N ALA A 321 16.57 -27.64 7.01
CA ALA A 321 17.89 -27.97 6.46
C ALA A 321 18.27 -29.43 6.72
N GLY A 322 17.89 -29.99 7.87
CA GLY A 322 18.14 -31.39 8.23
C GLY A 322 17.12 -32.38 7.67
N HIS A 323 16.16 -31.91 6.87
CA HIS A 323 15.02 -32.70 6.36
C HIS A 323 14.27 -33.45 7.45
N ARG A 324 14.26 -32.90 8.68
CA ARG A 324 13.50 -33.46 9.80
C ARG A 324 12.07 -32.96 9.70
N TYR A 325 11.15 -33.87 9.40
CA TYR A 325 9.73 -33.63 9.59
C TYR A 325 9.43 -33.63 11.09
N PRO A 326 8.58 -32.71 11.60
CA PRO A 326 8.20 -32.75 13.00
C PRO A 326 7.44 -34.04 13.28
N THR A 327 8.11 -35.01 13.91
CA THR A 327 7.45 -36.14 14.57
C THR A 327 6.89 -35.61 15.88
N ASN A 328 5.57 -35.37 15.90
CA ASN A 328 4.68 -35.19 17.05
C ASN A 328 5.25 -34.53 18.34
N GLU A 329 4.59 -33.43 18.72
CA GLU A 329 4.50 -32.93 20.10
C GLU A 329 5.81 -32.61 20.83
N SER A 330 6.46 -31.51 20.44
CA SER A 330 7.24 -30.72 21.38
C SER A 330 6.56 -29.37 21.57
N SER A 331 6.17 -29.09 22.82
CA SER A 331 5.61 -27.85 23.35
C SER A 331 5.98 -26.61 22.54
N ARG A 332 4.98 -26.02 21.86
CA ARG A 332 5.06 -24.77 21.09
C ARG A 332 5.07 -23.54 22.00
N GLU A 333 5.83 -23.59 23.08
CA GLU A 333 6.09 -22.39 23.87
C GLU A 333 7.17 -21.56 23.16
N PRO A 334 7.06 -20.22 23.16
CA PRO A 334 8.14 -19.37 22.69
C PRO A 334 9.43 -19.78 23.41
N PRO A 335 10.56 -19.96 22.70
CA PRO A 335 11.81 -20.28 23.36
C PRO A 335 12.11 -19.20 24.41
N PRO A 336 12.60 -19.59 25.61
CA PRO A 336 12.95 -18.62 26.64
C PRO A 336 14.02 -17.65 26.10
N PRO A 337 14.16 -16.45 26.69
CA PRO A 337 15.17 -15.50 26.28
C PRO A 337 16.57 -16.13 26.33
N THR A 338 17.27 -16.12 25.19
CA THR A 338 18.65 -16.62 25.08
C THR A 338 19.55 -15.81 26.00
N SER A 339 20.11 -16.44 27.03
CA SER A 339 21.03 -15.83 28.00
C SER A 339 22.50 -16.15 27.73
N PHE A 340 22.78 -17.21 26.97
CA PHE A 340 24.12 -17.67 26.60
C PHE A 340 24.16 -18.04 25.12
N CYS A 341 25.35 -18.02 24.50
CA CYS A 341 25.49 -18.44 23.11
C CYS A 341 25.30 -19.97 23.00
N GLU A 342 24.49 -20.43 22.05
CA GLU A 342 24.20 -21.86 21.85
C GLU A 342 24.63 -22.29 20.44
N ARG A 343 25.38 -23.39 20.32
CA ARG A 343 25.82 -23.96 19.05
C ARG A 343 24.95 -25.15 18.66
N LYS A 344 24.34 -25.09 17.47
CA LYS A 344 23.61 -26.21 16.87
C LYS A 344 24.19 -26.58 15.51
N GLU A 345 24.24 -27.88 15.22
CA GLU A 345 24.79 -28.40 13.97
C GLU A 345 23.76 -29.22 13.21
N VAL A 346 23.74 -29.03 11.88
CA VAL A 346 22.91 -29.82 10.98
C VAL A 346 23.69 -30.14 9.71
N SER A 347 23.54 -31.38 9.22
CA SER A 347 24.10 -31.77 7.92
C SER A 347 23.05 -31.52 6.84
N ALA A 348 23.38 -30.68 5.85
CA ALA A 348 22.50 -30.34 4.75
C ALA A 348 23.27 -30.44 3.43
N ALA A 349 22.72 -31.16 2.43
CA ALA A 349 23.30 -31.33 1.10
C ALA A 349 24.81 -31.70 1.09
N GLY A 350 25.24 -32.60 1.98
CA GLY A 350 26.64 -33.05 2.08
C GLY A 350 27.61 -32.07 2.73
N ARG A 351 27.12 -30.97 3.32
CA ARG A 351 27.90 -29.98 4.09
C ARG A 351 27.41 -29.89 5.54
N ARG A 352 28.31 -29.54 6.45
CA ARG A 352 27.99 -29.31 7.87
C ARG A 352 27.70 -27.83 8.09
N LEU A 353 26.45 -27.51 8.43
CA LEU A 353 26.00 -26.17 8.79
C LEU A 353 26.01 -26.03 10.32
N ILE A 354 26.79 -25.08 10.81
CA ILE A 354 26.88 -24.71 12.22
C ILE A 354 26.10 -23.40 12.39
N LEU A 355 25.07 -23.41 13.22
CA LEU A 355 24.28 -22.23 13.58
C LEU A 355 24.58 -21.86 15.03
N VAL A 356 24.93 -20.60 15.27
CA VAL A 356 25.16 -20.08 16.62
C VAL A 356 24.05 -19.09 16.97
N ASP A 357 23.20 -19.44 17.94
CA ASP A 357 22.26 -18.47 18.54
C ASP A 357 23.04 -17.59 19.51
N THR A 358 22.80 -16.28 19.48
CA THR A 358 23.47 -15.35 20.40
C THR A 358 22.45 -14.57 21.23
N PRO A 359 22.77 -14.26 22.50
CA PRO A 359 22.11 -13.19 23.22
C PRO A 359 22.43 -11.81 22.61
N GLU A 360 21.90 -10.75 23.20
CA GLU A 360 22.35 -9.38 22.90
C GLU A 360 23.81 -9.21 23.35
N LEU A 361 24.66 -8.75 22.44
CA LEU A 361 26.11 -8.64 22.66
C LEU A 361 26.53 -7.29 23.26
N TRP A 362 25.57 -6.45 23.63
CA TRP A 362 25.79 -5.14 24.25
C TRP A 362 24.74 -4.88 25.33
N ASP A 363 25.04 -3.97 26.25
CA ASP A 363 24.13 -3.54 27.31
C ASP A 363 23.28 -2.32 26.89
N GLU A 364 22.43 -1.83 27.81
CA GLU A 364 21.56 -0.66 27.56
C GLU A 364 22.35 0.63 27.29
N ASP A 365 23.58 0.74 27.81
CA ASP A 365 24.50 1.85 27.57
C ASP A 365 25.28 1.70 26.26
N GLY A 366 25.12 0.55 25.58
CA GLY A 366 25.74 0.26 24.30
C GLY A 366 27.19 -0.23 24.38
N ALA A 367 27.68 -0.55 25.59
CA ALA A 367 28.96 -1.20 25.81
C ALA A 367 28.87 -2.69 25.50
N GLU A 368 29.96 -3.26 24.98
CA GLU A 368 29.97 -4.66 24.56
C GLU A 368 30.08 -5.63 25.75
N HIS A 369 29.34 -6.73 25.67
CA HIS A 369 29.52 -7.88 26.54
C HIS A 369 30.67 -8.75 26.02
N LEU A 370 31.91 -8.34 26.33
CA LEU A 370 33.13 -8.96 25.81
C LEU A 370 33.16 -10.49 25.92
N GLU A 371 32.69 -11.04 27.04
CA GLU A 371 32.66 -12.50 27.26
C GLU A 371 31.68 -13.20 26.30
N LEU A 372 30.50 -12.64 26.06
CA LEU A 372 29.52 -13.17 25.10
C LEU A 372 30.01 -13.06 23.66
N VAL A 373 30.73 -11.98 23.32
CA VAL A 373 31.38 -11.82 22.02
C VAL A 373 32.42 -12.92 21.80
N LYS A 374 33.26 -13.19 22.80
CA LYS A 374 34.26 -14.27 22.75
C LYS A 374 33.61 -15.65 22.68
N ASP A 375 32.52 -15.90 23.42
CA ASP A 375 31.78 -17.15 23.37
C ASP A 375 31.19 -17.40 21.98
N CYS A 376 30.56 -16.37 21.40
CA CYS A 376 30.02 -16.39 20.04
C CYS A 376 31.09 -16.77 19.01
N LEU A 377 32.25 -16.10 19.05
CA LEU A 377 33.36 -16.36 18.12
C LEU A 377 33.99 -17.75 18.33
N ALA A 378 34.13 -18.19 19.59
CA ALA A 378 34.63 -19.52 19.92
C ALA A 378 33.71 -20.64 19.40
N LEU A 379 32.40 -20.47 19.55
CA LEU A 379 31.40 -21.41 19.03
C LEU A 379 31.32 -21.39 17.50
N ALA A 380 31.73 -20.30 16.84
CA ALA A 380 31.76 -20.17 15.39
C ALA A 380 33.08 -20.64 14.72
N LEU A 381 34.03 -21.20 15.48
CA LEU A 381 35.34 -21.63 14.95
C LEU A 381 35.22 -22.58 13.72
N PRO A 382 36.05 -22.41 12.67
CA PRO A 382 37.28 -21.58 12.59
C PRO A 382 37.07 -20.06 12.50
N GLY A 383 35.84 -19.62 12.33
CA GLY A 383 35.40 -18.23 12.31
C GLY A 383 34.03 -18.15 11.62
N PRO A 384 33.21 -17.13 11.88
CA PRO A 384 31.91 -17.00 11.24
C PRO A 384 32.07 -16.77 9.73
N HIS A 385 31.37 -17.53 8.90
CA HIS A 385 31.36 -17.29 7.46
C HIS A 385 30.36 -16.20 7.10
N VAL A 386 29.20 -16.23 7.76
CA VAL A 386 28.10 -15.28 7.55
C VAL A 386 27.50 -14.86 8.89
N PHE A 387 27.11 -13.60 8.97
CA PHE A 387 26.33 -13.05 10.06
C PHE A 387 24.89 -12.82 9.58
N LEU A 388 23.91 -13.41 10.27
CA LEU A 388 22.49 -13.20 10.01
C LEU A 388 21.95 -12.13 10.97
N LEU A 389 21.60 -10.96 10.43
CA LEU A 389 20.95 -9.90 11.18
C LEU A 389 19.45 -10.13 11.20
N VAL A 390 18.94 -10.63 12.32
CA VAL A 390 17.53 -11.00 12.49
C VAL A 390 16.72 -9.79 12.94
N LEU A 391 15.71 -9.43 12.14
CA LEU A 391 14.79 -8.31 12.37
C LEU A 391 13.36 -8.80 12.23
N GLN A 392 12.44 -8.28 13.04
CA GLN A 392 11.04 -8.67 12.96
C GLN A 392 10.28 -7.78 11.97
N VAL A 393 9.51 -8.40 11.06
CA VAL A 393 8.65 -7.64 10.13
C VAL A 393 7.59 -6.85 10.90
N GLY A 394 7.43 -5.58 10.53
CA GLY A 394 6.46 -4.66 11.15
C GLY A 394 6.96 -4.02 12.45
N ARG A 395 8.10 -4.46 12.99
CA ARG A 395 8.72 -3.89 14.20
C ARG A 395 10.16 -3.49 13.87
N PHE A 396 10.35 -2.19 13.65
CA PHE A 396 11.69 -1.60 13.49
C PHE A 396 11.85 -0.46 14.50
N THR A 397 12.55 -0.78 15.59
CA THR A 397 12.73 0.03 16.78
C THR A 397 14.00 0.88 16.72
N ARG A 398 14.11 1.86 17.61
CA ARG A 398 15.33 2.65 17.76
C ARG A 398 16.56 1.78 18.08
N GLY A 399 16.41 0.73 18.87
CA GLY A 399 17.50 -0.21 19.14
C GLY A 399 17.99 -0.90 17.86
N GLU A 400 17.09 -1.24 16.94
CA GLU A 400 17.46 -1.82 15.63
C GLU A 400 18.12 -0.79 14.70
N CYS A 401 17.77 0.50 14.81
CA CYS A 401 18.49 1.59 14.12
C CYS A 401 19.96 1.69 14.57
N GLU A 402 20.22 1.49 15.86
CA GLU A 402 21.55 1.64 16.46
C GLU A 402 22.38 0.34 16.37
N MET A 403 21.72 -0.82 16.23
CA MET A 403 22.29 -2.17 16.17
C MET A 403 23.51 -2.28 15.25
N LEU A 404 23.40 -1.82 14.00
CA LEU A 404 24.50 -1.91 13.04
C LEU A 404 25.75 -1.16 13.54
N GLY A 405 25.57 -0.04 14.24
CA GLY A 405 26.64 0.73 14.84
C GLY A 405 27.33 0.00 15.99
N HIS A 406 26.58 -0.71 16.84
CA HIS A 406 27.17 -1.55 17.91
C HIS A 406 27.94 -2.72 17.31
N LEU A 407 27.37 -3.41 16.32
CA LEU A 407 28.02 -4.54 15.67
C LEU A 407 29.31 -4.14 14.93
N GLN A 408 29.32 -2.97 14.29
CA GLN A 408 30.53 -2.43 13.66
C GLN A 408 31.62 -2.06 14.66
N ARG A 409 31.26 -1.67 15.89
CA ARG A 409 32.22 -1.46 16.99
C ARG A 409 32.79 -2.77 17.51
N ILE A 410 31.97 -3.82 17.61
CA ILE A 410 32.36 -5.13 18.13
C ILE A 410 33.23 -5.90 17.12
N PHE A 411 32.71 -6.09 15.90
CA PHE A 411 33.30 -6.96 14.88
C PHE A 411 34.16 -6.21 13.87
N GLY A 412 34.02 -4.90 13.74
CA GLY A 412 34.70 -4.06 12.74
C GLY A 412 33.76 -3.63 11.61
N ARG A 413 34.23 -2.72 10.76
CA ARG A 413 33.41 -2.14 9.67
C ARG A 413 33.09 -3.16 8.57
N ASP A 414 34.03 -4.06 8.32
CA ASP A 414 33.98 -5.08 7.25
C ASP A 414 32.95 -6.19 7.55
N PHE A 415 32.48 -6.27 8.80
CA PHE A 415 31.40 -7.16 9.22
C PHE A 415 30.18 -7.11 8.28
N ALA A 416 29.81 -5.91 7.83
CA ALA A 416 28.64 -5.71 6.99
C ALA A 416 28.77 -6.42 5.63
N GLU A 417 30.00 -6.65 5.14
CA GLU A 417 30.26 -7.38 3.89
C GLU A 417 29.96 -8.88 4.02
N HIS A 418 30.05 -9.43 5.24
CA HIS A 418 29.69 -10.81 5.57
C HIS A 418 28.27 -10.94 6.18
N ALA A 419 27.50 -9.85 6.22
CA ALA A 419 26.17 -9.83 6.83
C ALA A 419 25.02 -10.00 5.81
N VAL A 420 24.00 -10.75 6.20
CA VAL A 420 22.73 -10.93 5.50
C VAL A 420 21.58 -10.57 6.44
N VAL A 421 20.61 -9.79 5.97
CA VAL A 421 19.45 -9.40 6.78
C VAL A 421 18.35 -10.45 6.69
N LEU A 422 17.89 -10.98 7.81
CA LEU A 422 16.80 -11.95 7.90
C LEU A 422 15.57 -11.29 8.52
N LEU A 423 14.52 -11.12 7.72
CA LEU A 423 13.24 -10.56 8.14
C LEU A 423 12.31 -11.69 8.58
N VAL A 424 12.06 -11.77 9.88
CA VAL A 424 11.22 -12.80 10.50
C VAL A 424 9.79 -12.29 10.64
N ARG A 425 8.85 -13.06 10.12
CA ARG A 425 7.42 -12.79 10.24
C ARG A 425 6.76 -13.80 11.18
N PHE A 426 6.07 -13.28 12.19
CA PHE A 426 5.15 -14.05 13.02
C PHE A 426 3.74 -13.90 12.45
N ASP A 427 2.94 -14.97 12.47
CA ASP A 427 1.64 -15.12 11.79
C ASP A 427 0.50 -14.21 12.31
N CYS A 428 0.84 -13.08 12.93
CA CYS A 428 -0.07 -12.26 13.72
C CYS A 428 -0.88 -11.25 12.90
N ASP A 429 -0.57 -11.02 11.61
CA ASP A 429 -1.23 -9.99 10.83
C ASP A 429 -1.85 -10.52 9.53
N ARG A 430 -3.17 -10.73 9.55
CA ARG A 430 -4.01 -11.02 8.37
C ARG A 430 -4.17 -9.81 7.42
N ARG A 431 -3.42 -8.73 7.61
CA ARG A 431 -3.48 -7.52 6.77
C ARG A 431 -2.39 -7.55 5.70
N ARG A 432 -2.81 -8.05 4.53
CA ARG A 432 -2.16 -8.09 3.20
C ARG A 432 -0.86 -8.90 3.08
N PRO A 433 -0.77 -9.82 2.09
CA PRO A 433 0.48 -10.42 1.68
C PRO A 433 1.26 -9.40 0.84
N GLN A 434 1.92 -8.43 1.47
CA GLN A 434 2.96 -7.66 0.80
C GLN A 434 4.23 -8.50 0.76
N GLY A 435 4.83 -8.63 -0.42
CA GLY A 435 6.11 -9.30 -0.55
C GLY A 435 7.19 -8.56 0.25
N VAL A 436 8.21 -9.28 0.71
CA VAL A 436 9.32 -8.68 1.47
C VAL A 436 9.97 -7.48 0.75
N ASN A 437 10.00 -7.50 -0.59
CA ASN A 437 10.50 -6.39 -1.40
C ASN A 437 9.66 -5.11 -1.24
N ASP A 438 8.33 -5.24 -1.23
CA ASP A 438 7.42 -4.10 -1.04
C ASP A 438 7.53 -3.56 0.40
N TYR A 439 7.70 -4.46 1.37
CA TYR A 439 7.94 -4.08 2.76
C TYR A 439 9.21 -3.25 2.89
N VAL A 440 10.32 -3.69 2.29
CA VAL A 440 11.60 -2.96 2.31
C VAL A 440 11.50 -1.64 1.52
N ALA A 441 10.76 -1.61 0.41
CA ALA A 441 10.55 -0.39 -0.38
C ALA A 441 9.75 0.68 0.38
N GLY A 442 8.72 0.26 1.13
CA GLY A 442 7.91 1.13 1.99
C GLY A 442 8.52 1.40 3.38
N ALA A 443 9.64 0.78 3.72
CA ALA A 443 10.25 0.90 5.04
C ALA A 443 10.94 2.25 5.29
N HIS A 444 11.12 2.55 6.58
CA HIS A 444 11.87 3.71 7.05
C HIS A 444 13.28 3.77 6.44
N ALA A 445 13.78 4.98 6.17
CA ALA A 445 15.06 5.20 5.50
C ALA A 445 16.24 4.48 6.19
N THR A 446 16.23 4.40 7.52
CA THR A 446 17.27 3.72 8.30
C THR A 446 17.34 2.20 8.06
N LEU A 447 16.19 1.52 7.90
CA LEU A 447 16.18 0.09 7.57
C LEU A 447 16.73 -0.14 6.16
N ARG A 448 16.33 0.70 5.20
CA ARG A 448 16.88 0.67 3.83
C ARG A 448 18.39 0.90 3.81
N GLU A 449 18.89 1.83 4.63
CA GLU A 449 20.31 2.10 4.78
C GLU A 449 21.07 0.91 5.40
N LEU A 450 20.48 0.22 6.40
CA LEU A 450 21.05 -1.00 6.99
C LEU A 450 21.18 -2.10 5.94
N ILE A 451 20.10 -2.35 5.19
CA ILE A 451 20.08 -3.36 4.12
C ILE A 451 21.09 -3.01 3.03
N ARG A 452 21.17 -1.74 2.63
CA ARG A 452 22.13 -1.24 1.65
C ARG A 452 23.58 -1.45 2.10
N LYS A 453 23.89 -1.19 3.37
CA LYS A 453 25.22 -1.45 3.95
C LYS A 453 25.56 -2.95 3.99
N CYS A 454 24.54 -3.81 4.10
CA CYS A 454 24.68 -5.26 3.99
C CYS A 454 24.62 -5.76 2.53
N GLY A 455 24.93 -4.91 1.54
CA GLY A 455 24.98 -5.29 0.11
C GLY A 455 23.62 -5.60 -0.52
N SER A 456 22.52 -5.07 0.06
CA SER A 456 21.14 -5.35 -0.37
C SER A 456 20.75 -6.83 -0.30
N ARG A 457 21.39 -7.60 0.59
CA ARG A 457 21.12 -9.02 0.83
C ARG A 457 20.11 -9.15 1.96
N PHE A 458 18.87 -9.49 1.62
CA PHE A 458 17.84 -9.77 2.62
C PHE A 458 16.95 -10.94 2.21
N HIS A 459 16.44 -11.67 3.20
CA HIS A 459 15.53 -12.80 3.03
C HIS A 459 14.38 -12.74 4.03
N GLU A 460 13.22 -13.26 3.65
CA GLU A 460 12.05 -13.39 4.53
C GLU A 460 11.94 -14.81 5.06
N LEU A 461 11.63 -14.95 6.35
CA LEU A 461 11.33 -16.23 6.98
C LEU A 461 10.03 -16.16 7.77
N ASN A 462 9.05 -16.95 7.36
CA ASN A 462 7.78 -17.07 8.05
C ASN A 462 7.87 -18.16 9.12
N VAL A 463 7.71 -17.76 10.38
CA VAL A 463 7.76 -18.66 11.56
C VAL A 463 6.33 -19.04 12.02
N GLY A 464 5.32 -18.71 11.20
CA GLY A 464 3.90 -18.96 11.45
C GLY A 464 3.47 -20.43 11.44
N GLY A 465 2.34 -20.72 12.09
CA GLY A 465 1.95 -22.07 12.56
C GLY A 465 1.30 -22.99 11.53
N SER A 466 1.13 -22.57 10.28
CA SER A 466 0.57 -23.42 9.23
C SER A 466 1.65 -24.32 8.61
N GLN A 467 1.44 -25.64 8.68
CA GLN A 467 2.34 -26.63 8.08
C GLN A 467 2.30 -26.65 6.54
N ASP A 468 1.42 -25.87 5.87
CA ASP A 468 1.12 -26.05 4.45
C ASP A 468 1.71 -25.05 3.45
N ALA A 469 2.39 -23.96 3.82
CA ALA A 469 2.97 -23.03 2.82
C ALA A 469 3.84 -21.97 3.50
N PRO A 470 5.06 -21.55 3.07
CA PRO A 470 6.04 -21.99 2.07
C PRO A 470 7.50 -21.95 2.66
N SER A 471 7.71 -22.42 3.88
CA SER A 471 8.99 -22.19 4.61
C SER A 471 10.19 -22.98 4.07
N TYR A 472 9.97 -24.08 3.33
CA TYR A 472 11.08 -24.81 2.68
C TYR A 472 11.72 -24.00 1.54
N PRO A 473 10.96 -23.44 0.56
CA PRO A 473 11.49 -22.47 -0.39
C PRO A 473 12.26 -21.32 0.26
N GLN A 474 11.72 -20.71 1.32
CA GLN A 474 12.36 -19.58 2.01
C GLN A 474 13.71 -19.95 2.64
N VAL A 475 13.77 -21.09 3.34
CA VAL A 475 15.03 -21.60 3.91
C VAL A 475 16.00 -21.98 2.80
N LYS A 476 15.54 -22.59 1.70
CA LYS A 476 16.38 -22.90 0.54
C LYS A 476 16.96 -21.65 -0.11
N ASP A 477 16.14 -20.60 -0.27
CA ASP A 477 16.57 -19.32 -0.83
C ASP A 477 17.60 -18.63 0.07
N LEU A 478 17.37 -18.64 1.39
CA LEU A 478 18.31 -18.14 2.39
C LEU A 478 19.65 -18.89 2.31
N LEU A 479 19.63 -20.22 2.33
CA LEU A 479 20.84 -21.03 2.24
C LEU A 479 21.57 -20.80 0.91
N SER A 480 20.85 -20.64 -0.21
CA SER A 480 21.45 -20.29 -1.49
C SER A 480 22.10 -18.91 -1.47
N GLY A 481 21.50 -17.94 -0.76
CA GLY A 481 22.06 -16.60 -0.57
C GLY A 481 23.34 -16.62 0.26
N ILE A 482 23.35 -17.41 1.33
CA ILE A 482 24.52 -17.66 2.16
C ILE A 482 25.64 -18.30 1.33
N ASP A 483 25.32 -19.33 0.53
CA ASP A 483 26.30 -19.99 -0.34
C ASP A 483 26.90 -19.03 -1.38
N ARG A 484 26.08 -18.18 -2.01
CA ARG A 484 26.57 -17.14 -2.93
C ARG A 484 27.50 -16.16 -2.23
N LEU A 485 27.18 -15.77 -1.00
CA LEU A 485 28.00 -14.85 -0.22
C LEU A 485 29.34 -15.46 0.16
N VAL A 486 29.34 -16.72 0.59
CA VAL A 486 30.56 -17.45 0.94
C VAL A 486 31.43 -17.68 -0.29
N ALA A 487 30.82 -18.01 -1.43
CA ALA A 487 31.53 -18.15 -2.70
C ALA A 487 32.17 -16.82 -3.16
N SER A 488 31.51 -15.67 -2.96
CA SER A 488 32.10 -14.37 -3.34
C SER A 488 33.31 -13.99 -2.48
N HIS A 489 33.45 -14.57 -1.28
CA HIS A 489 34.62 -14.42 -0.40
C HIS A 489 35.60 -15.59 -0.52
N GLY A 490 35.50 -16.42 -1.56
CA GLY A 490 36.41 -17.53 -1.82
C GLY A 490 36.31 -18.69 -0.82
N GLY A 491 35.20 -18.80 -0.09
CA GLY A 491 35.02 -19.81 0.95
C GLY A 491 35.70 -19.50 2.28
N CYS A 492 36.36 -18.34 2.40
CA CYS A 492 37.08 -17.97 3.62
C CYS A 492 36.11 -17.44 4.70
N PRO A 493 36.28 -17.86 5.98
CA PRO A 493 35.54 -17.28 7.09
C PRO A 493 35.99 -15.84 7.36
N TYR A 494 35.14 -15.08 8.04
CA TYR A 494 35.43 -13.72 8.48
C TYR A 494 36.66 -13.70 9.41
N SER A 495 37.67 -12.92 9.04
CA SER A 495 38.91 -12.81 9.81
C SER A 495 38.72 -11.89 11.01
N THR A 496 38.50 -12.48 12.17
CA THR A 496 38.46 -11.71 13.43
C THR A 496 39.88 -11.48 13.93
N ARG A 497 40.43 -10.28 13.71
CA ARG A 497 41.80 -9.93 14.16
C ARG A 497 41.89 -9.58 15.65
N ARG A 498 40.74 -9.45 16.32
CA ARG A 498 40.66 -8.92 17.68
C ARG A 498 41.09 -9.90 18.76
N PHE A 499 40.93 -11.21 18.52
CA PHE A 499 41.28 -12.26 19.46
C PHE A 499 42.13 -13.34 18.78
N PRO A 500 43.18 -13.87 19.43
CA PRO A 500 43.97 -14.95 18.89
C PRO A 500 43.16 -16.26 18.81
N VAL A 501 43.40 -17.02 17.73
CA VAL A 501 42.68 -18.29 17.47
C VAL A 501 42.85 -19.29 18.62
N GLN A 502 44.02 -19.32 19.27
CA GLN A 502 44.31 -20.20 20.41
C GLN A 502 43.38 -19.92 21.60
N GLU A 503 43.15 -18.64 21.93
CA GLU A 503 42.23 -18.24 23.01
C GLU A 503 40.81 -18.71 22.70
N MET A 504 40.35 -18.55 21.45
CA MET A 504 39.02 -19.00 21.04
C MET A 504 38.88 -20.52 21.08
N GLN A 505 39.93 -21.27 20.73
CA GLN A 505 39.92 -22.74 20.78
C GLN A 505 39.82 -23.25 22.22
N GLU A 506 40.60 -22.67 23.15
CA GLU A 506 40.54 -23.01 24.56
C GLU A 506 39.16 -22.66 25.15
N ARG A 507 38.63 -21.49 24.78
CA ARG A 507 37.30 -21.05 25.21
C ARG A 507 36.20 -21.97 24.71
N LYS A 508 36.27 -22.45 23.46
CA LYS A 508 35.34 -23.45 22.92
C LYS A 508 35.34 -24.75 23.75
N LYS A 509 36.51 -25.24 24.17
CA LYS A 509 36.62 -26.43 25.04
C LYS A 509 35.93 -26.20 26.38
N ARG A 510 36.18 -25.04 27.02
CA ARG A 510 35.55 -24.67 28.30
C ARG A 510 34.04 -24.58 28.23
N ILE A 511 33.48 -24.15 27.09
CA ILE A 511 32.02 -24.10 26.88
C ILE A 511 31.48 -25.53 26.72
N GLY A 512 32.14 -26.38 25.91
CA GLY A 512 31.74 -27.77 25.74
C GLY A 512 31.75 -28.59 27.04
N GLU A 513 32.78 -28.43 27.87
CA GLU A 513 32.88 -29.11 29.18
C GLU A 513 31.75 -28.70 30.14
N ARG A 514 31.26 -27.45 30.07
CA ARG A 514 30.11 -26.99 30.87
C ARG A 514 28.80 -27.60 30.39
N GLU A 515 28.61 -27.75 29.09
CA GLU A 515 27.42 -28.36 28.51
C GLU A 515 27.37 -29.88 28.80
N GLU A 516 28.50 -30.58 28.71
CA GLU A 516 28.62 -32.00 29.04
C GLU A 516 28.40 -32.25 30.56
N GLY A 517 28.99 -31.43 31.43
CA GLY A 517 28.78 -31.53 32.89
C GLY A 517 27.35 -31.22 33.33
N ALA A 518 26.64 -30.33 32.62
CA ALA A 518 25.22 -30.05 32.87
C ALA A 518 24.29 -31.19 32.40
N LEU A 519 24.68 -31.93 31.37
CA LEU A 519 23.98 -33.14 30.92
C LEU A 519 24.19 -34.29 31.91
N GLU A 520 25.43 -34.56 32.36
CA GLU A 520 25.72 -35.62 33.34
C GLU A 520 25.06 -35.38 34.72
N GLY A 521 25.00 -34.12 35.19
CA GLY A 521 24.30 -33.77 36.43
C GLY A 521 22.78 -34.05 36.38
N ASN A 522 22.16 -33.96 35.20
CA ASN A 522 20.74 -34.28 35.02
C ASN A 522 20.44 -35.78 34.96
N TYR A 523 21.42 -36.63 34.61
CA TYR A 523 21.27 -38.09 34.70
C TYR A 523 21.37 -38.58 36.15
N LEU A 524 22.23 -37.98 36.98
CA LEU A 524 22.37 -38.37 38.39
C LEU A 524 21.21 -37.91 39.29
N LEU A 525 20.42 -36.91 38.87
CA LEU A 525 19.23 -36.43 39.58
C LEU A 525 17.92 -37.14 39.14
N ARG A 526 17.98 -38.05 38.16
CA ARG A 526 16.82 -38.85 37.72
C ARG A 526 16.75 -40.23 38.37
N ASP A 527 17.83 -40.71 38.97
CA ASP A 527 17.92 -42.00 39.67
C ASP A 527 18.11 -41.87 41.19
N ALA A 528 17.81 -40.70 41.78
CA ALA A 528 17.90 -40.44 43.23
C ALA A 528 16.53 -40.38 43.92
#